data_AF-A0A0S9DGJ2-F1
#
_entry.id   AF-A0A0S9DGJ2-F1
#
_cell.length_a   1.000
_cell.length_b   1.000
_cell.length_c   1.000
_cell.angle_alpha   90.00
_cell.angle_beta   90.00
_cell.angle_gamma   90.00
#
_symmetry.space_group_name_H-M   'P 1'
#
loop_
_entity.id
_entity.type
_entity.pdbx_description
1 polymer ?
#
loop_
_entity_poly.entity_id
_entity_poly.type
_entity_poly.pdbx_seq_one_letter_code
_entity_poly.pdbx_strand_id
1 'polypeptide(L)'
;MTVRNANKFGAGNRDEQLRRRRLRERYKLTTEEFDELRESQAGRCAICGKEDSSESGLVVDHDHRTGRVRGLLCNGCNVGLGFLQDDHEVLTAAAAYLVDFSRQASSD
;
A
#
# COMPACT_ATOMS: atom_id res chain seq x y z
N MET A 1 15.56 38.43 26.77
CA MET A 1 15.80 37.01 27.11
C MET A 1 15.28 36.17 25.96
N THR A 2 16.22 35.53 25.28
CA THR A 2 16.15 35.02 23.92
C THR A 2 15.38 33.69 23.80
N VAL A 3 14.42 33.70 22.86
CA VAL A 3 14.19 32.71 21.78
C VAL A 3 14.18 31.22 22.13
N ARG A 4 13.08 30.55 21.76
CA ARG A 4 13.12 29.19 21.22
C ARG A 4 12.30 29.11 19.93
N ASN A 5 13.00 29.28 18.81
CA ASN A 5 12.52 28.96 17.48
C ASN A 5 13.10 27.58 17.14
N ALA A 6 12.25 26.55 17.09
CA ALA A 6 12.68 25.19 16.80
C ALA A 6 12.78 25.01 15.28
N ASN A 7 14.03 24.89 14.83
CA ASN A 7 14.47 24.83 13.44
C ASN A 7 13.91 23.58 12.71
N LYS A 8 13.00 23.76 11.76
CA LYS A 8 12.34 22.71 10.95
C LYS A 8 13.11 22.31 9.66
N PHE A 9 14.44 22.33 9.64
CA PHE A 9 15.21 22.24 8.39
C PHE A 9 16.13 21.00 8.25
N GLY A 10 15.88 19.89 8.97
CA GLY A 10 16.80 18.73 9.00
C GLY A 10 16.24 17.34 8.63
N ALA A 11 14.94 17.18 8.36
CA ALA A 11 14.30 15.85 8.26
C ALA A 11 14.40 15.18 6.88
N GLY A 12 14.43 15.95 5.79
CA GLY A 12 14.20 15.43 4.42
C GLY A 12 15.25 14.45 3.88
N ASN A 13 16.49 14.46 4.38
CA ASN A 13 17.54 13.57 3.87
C ASN A 13 17.54 12.20 4.59
N ARG A 14 17.20 12.17 5.89
CA ARG A 14 17.18 10.91 6.67
C ARG A 14 16.00 10.02 6.25
N ASP A 15 14.83 10.61 6.05
CA ASP A 15 13.62 9.86 5.69
C ASP A 15 13.75 9.21 4.32
N GLU A 16 14.35 9.93 3.36
CA GLU A 16 14.62 9.40 2.02
C GLU A 16 15.66 8.26 2.05
N GLN A 17 16.74 8.39 2.84
CA GLN A 17 17.71 7.30 3.03
C GLN A 17 17.06 6.05 3.65
N LEU A 18 16.18 6.24 4.65
CA LEU A 18 15.44 5.14 5.27
C LEU A 18 14.47 4.48 4.28
N ARG A 19 13.78 5.28 3.46
CA ARG A 19 12.89 4.78 2.40
C ARG A 19 13.67 3.91 1.41
N ARG A 20 14.76 4.44 0.84
CA ARG A 20 15.64 3.70 -0.09
C ARG A 20 16.17 2.42 0.51
N ARG A 21 16.60 2.47 1.78
CA ARG A 21 17.07 1.29 2.50
C ARG A 21 15.98 0.24 2.65
N ARG A 22 14.75 0.64 3.03
CA ARG A 22 13.61 -0.28 3.16
C ARG A 22 13.24 -0.93 1.83
N LEU A 23 13.17 -0.14 0.74
CA LEU A 23 12.91 -0.66 -0.61
C LEU A 23 13.90 -1.77 -0.97
N ARG A 24 15.20 -1.50 -0.79
CA ARG A 24 16.26 -2.47 -1.09
C ARG A 24 16.25 -3.68 -0.17
N GLU A 25 16.10 -3.48 1.14
CA GLU A 25 16.26 -4.56 2.12
C GLU A 25 15.05 -5.49 2.17
N ARG A 26 13.83 -4.94 2.21
CA ARG A 26 12.59 -5.72 2.34
C ARG A 26 12.02 -6.17 1.01
N TYR A 27 11.98 -5.27 0.03
CA TYR A 27 11.26 -5.51 -1.23
C TYR A 27 12.18 -5.84 -2.39
N LYS A 28 13.50 -5.76 -2.19
CA LYS A 28 14.51 -5.99 -3.23
C LYS A 28 14.32 -5.08 -4.44
N LEU A 29 13.79 -3.87 -4.21
CA LEU A 29 13.58 -2.84 -5.23
C LEU A 29 14.60 -1.71 -5.10
N THR A 30 15.04 -1.18 -6.23
CA THR A 30 15.65 0.15 -6.32
C THR A 30 14.58 1.25 -6.26
N THR A 31 15.00 2.52 -6.24
CA THR A 31 14.05 3.63 -6.29
C THR A 31 13.41 3.71 -7.68
N GLU A 32 14.21 3.44 -8.70
CA GLU A 32 13.84 3.46 -10.11
C GLU A 32 12.83 2.36 -10.41
N GLU A 33 13.05 1.13 -9.92
CA GLU A 33 12.09 0.02 -10.08
C GLU A 33 10.77 0.30 -9.36
N PHE A 34 10.81 0.99 -8.21
CA PHE A 34 9.60 1.42 -7.52
C PHE A 34 8.84 2.47 -8.34
N ASP A 35 9.55 3.44 -8.91
CA ASP A 35 8.94 4.52 -9.70
C ASP A 35 8.37 3.97 -11.02
N GLU A 36 9.08 3.05 -11.70
CA GLU A 36 8.57 2.32 -12.86
C GLU A 36 7.30 1.52 -12.52
N LEU A 37 7.29 0.82 -11.38
CA LEU A 37 6.09 0.12 -10.90
C LEU A 37 4.94 1.09 -10.64
N ARG A 38 5.22 2.24 -10.03
CA ARG A 38 4.23 3.29 -9.79
C ARG A 38 3.66 3.86 -11.08
N GLU A 39 4.51 4.12 -12.07
CA GLU A 39 4.10 4.60 -13.39
C GLU A 39 3.27 3.55 -14.14
N SER A 40 3.67 2.27 -14.08
CA SER A 40 2.91 1.17 -14.68
C SER A 40 1.50 1.04 -14.10
N GLN A 41 1.29 1.49 -12.86
CA GLN A 41 -0.01 1.54 -12.19
C GLN A 41 -0.69 2.92 -12.29
N ALA A 42 -0.17 3.84 -13.10
CA ALA A 42 -0.65 5.22 -13.22
C ALA A 42 -0.78 5.95 -11.86
N GLY A 43 0.09 5.62 -10.90
CA GLY A 43 0.05 6.15 -9.54
C GLY A 43 -1.17 5.73 -8.71
N ARG A 44 -1.84 4.63 -9.07
CA ARG A 44 -3.08 4.14 -8.43
C ARG A 44 -2.89 2.79 -7.75
N CYS A 45 -3.74 2.52 -6.77
CA CYS A 45 -3.81 1.23 -6.08
C CYS A 45 -4.17 0.11 -7.08
N ALA A 46 -3.40 -0.98 -7.10
CA ALA A 46 -3.62 -2.11 -7.99
C ALA A 46 -4.94 -2.87 -7.72
N ILE A 47 -5.52 -2.72 -6.53
CA ILE A 47 -6.80 -3.38 -6.16
C ILE A 47 -8.01 -2.48 -6.45
N CYS A 48 -8.04 -1.28 -5.87
CA CYS A 48 -9.23 -0.42 -5.94
C CYS A 48 -9.17 0.70 -6.98
N GLY A 49 -8.03 0.87 -7.67
CA GLY A 49 -7.85 1.90 -8.71
C GLY A 49 -7.83 3.35 -8.20
N LYS A 50 -7.94 3.56 -6.89
CA LYS A 50 -7.90 4.89 -6.28
C LYS A 50 -6.46 5.37 -6.16
N GLU A 51 -6.27 6.67 -6.36
CA GLU A 51 -5.07 7.35 -5.91
C GLU A 51 -4.98 7.25 -4.38
N ASP A 52 -3.78 7.17 -3.84
CA ASP A 52 -3.63 7.19 -2.39
C ASP A 52 -3.85 8.62 -1.88
N SER A 53 -4.88 8.81 -1.06
CA SER A 53 -5.19 10.09 -0.42
C SER A 53 -4.42 10.30 0.89
N SER A 54 -3.60 9.34 1.32
CA SER A 54 -2.80 9.45 2.53
C SER A 54 -1.50 10.21 2.27
N GLU A 55 -1.00 10.92 3.29
CA GLU A 55 0.31 11.57 3.24
C GLU A 55 1.47 10.58 2.99
N SER A 56 1.24 9.30 3.25
CA SER A 56 2.23 8.23 3.12
C SER A 56 2.36 7.68 1.69
N GLY A 57 1.36 7.94 0.83
CA GLY A 57 1.31 7.39 -0.52
C GLY A 57 1.10 5.86 -0.55
N LEU A 58 1.12 5.32 -1.77
CA LEU A 58 0.96 3.87 -1.99
C LEU A 58 2.08 3.07 -1.31
N VAL A 59 1.71 1.91 -0.77
CA VAL A 59 2.62 0.96 -0.11
C VAL A 59 2.96 -0.23 -1.00
N VAL A 60 4.17 -0.77 -0.86
CA VAL A 60 4.60 -1.98 -1.57
C VAL A 60 3.93 -3.20 -0.96
N ASP A 61 3.11 -3.88 -1.75
CA ASP A 61 2.53 -5.16 -1.42
C ASP A 61 3.40 -6.30 -1.94
N HIS A 62 3.59 -7.32 -1.11
CA HIS A 62 4.45 -8.46 -1.42
C HIS A 62 3.90 -9.73 -0.79
N ASP A 63 4.16 -10.84 -1.46
CA ASP A 63 3.81 -12.16 -0.93
C ASP A 63 4.72 -12.51 0.26
N HIS A 64 4.11 -12.77 1.42
CA HIS A 64 4.85 -13.03 2.67
C HIS A 64 5.62 -14.37 2.69
N ARG A 65 5.39 -15.27 1.73
CA ARG A 65 6.08 -16.58 1.64
C ARG A 65 7.31 -16.51 0.75
N THR A 66 7.20 -15.80 -0.36
CA THR A 66 8.21 -15.73 -1.44
C THR A 66 8.98 -14.42 -1.43
N GLY A 67 8.46 -13.38 -0.79
CA GLY A 67 9.00 -12.03 -0.85
C GLY A 67 8.77 -11.33 -2.19
N ARG A 68 8.03 -11.94 -3.13
CA ARG A 68 7.77 -11.38 -4.45
C ARG A 68 6.83 -10.19 -4.33
N VAL A 69 7.24 -9.05 -4.88
CA VAL A 69 6.38 -7.86 -4.99
C VAL A 69 5.19 -8.17 -5.91
N ARG A 70 3.99 -7.87 -5.43
CA ARG A 70 2.72 -8.03 -6.16
C ARG A 70 2.31 -6.73 -6.85
N GLY A 71 2.50 -5.59 -6.19
CA GLY A 71 2.18 -4.26 -6.72
C GLY A 71 2.20 -3.18 -5.65
N LEU A 72 1.71 -1.99 -5.99
CA LEU A 72 1.48 -0.91 -5.04
C LEU A 72 0.00 -0.80 -4.67
N LEU A 73 -0.29 -0.75 -3.38
CA LEU A 73 -1.65 -0.68 -2.85
C LEU A 73 -1.84 0.59 -2.02
N CYS A 74 -3.08 1.08 -1.93
CA CYS A 74 -3.40 2.04 -0.88
C CYS A 74 -3.39 1.33 0.48
N ASN A 75 -3.17 2.09 1.56
CA ASN A 75 -3.09 1.51 2.91
C ASN A 75 -4.35 0.70 3.29
N GLY A 76 -5.54 1.16 2.88
CA GLY A 76 -6.79 0.45 3.18
C GLY A 76 -6.88 -0.93 2.53
N CYS A 77 -6.48 -1.06 1.25
CA CYS A 77 -6.45 -2.35 0.58
C CYS A 77 -5.37 -3.27 1.17
N ASN A 78 -4.17 -2.74 1.42
CA ASN A 78 -3.08 -3.52 2.01
C ASN A 78 -3.44 -4.09 3.39
N VAL A 79 -4.01 -3.25 4.27
CA VAL A 79 -4.48 -3.68 5.60
C VAL A 79 -5.65 -4.66 5.48
N GLY A 80 -6.56 -4.45 4.53
CA GLY A 80 -7.66 -5.37 4.25
C GLY A 80 -7.19 -6.77 3.89
N LEU A 81 -6.17 -6.89 3.01
CA LEU A 81 -5.55 -8.18 2.70
C LEU A 81 -4.96 -8.84 3.96
N GLY A 82 -4.25 -8.07 4.78
CA GLY A 82 -3.67 -8.58 6.03
C GLY A 82 -4.71 -9.07 7.04
N PHE A 83 -5.84 -8.37 7.18
CA PHE A 83 -6.95 -8.82 8.05
C PHE A 83 -7.59 -10.12 7.59
N LEU A 84 -7.57 -10.38 6.27
CA LEU A 84 -8.02 -11.63 5.67
C LEU A 84 -6.85 -12.59 5.42
N GLN A 85 -5.73 -12.39 6.14
CA GLN A 85 -4.58 -13.28 6.23
C GLN A 85 -3.86 -13.56 4.90
N ASP A 86 -4.00 -12.66 3.91
CA ASP A 86 -3.53 -12.87 2.54
C ASP A 86 -4.04 -14.19 1.91
N ASP A 87 -5.16 -14.73 2.41
CA ASP A 87 -5.71 -16.00 1.97
C ASP A 87 -6.77 -15.81 0.88
N HIS A 88 -6.46 -16.29 -0.32
CA HIS A 88 -7.36 -16.20 -1.46
C HIS A 88 -8.69 -16.95 -1.25
N GLU A 89 -8.74 -18.02 -0.45
CA GLU A 89 -9.97 -18.76 -0.17
C GLU A 89 -10.90 -17.92 0.70
N VAL A 90 -10.34 -17.30 1.76
CA VAL A 90 -11.08 -16.39 2.65
C VAL A 90 -11.57 -15.15 1.91
N LEU A 91 -10.71 -14.55 1.07
CA LEU A 91 -11.08 -13.39 0.25
C LEU A 91 -12.22 -13.71 -0.73
N THR A 92 -12.17 -14.88 -1.37
CA THR A 92 -13.21 -15.33 -2.29
C THR A 92 -14.53 -15.56 -1.56
N ALA A 93 -14.50 -16.19 -0.38
CA ALA A 93 -15.67 -16.38 0.47
C ALA A 93 -16.27 -15.05 0.94
N ALA A 94 -15.43 -14.08 1.34
CA ALA A 94 -15.88 -12.75 1.74
C ALA A 94 -16.57 -11.98 0.59
N ALA A 95 -16.04 -12.09 -0.63
CA ALA A 95 -16.68 -11.51 -1.82
C ALA A 95 -18.03 -12.18 -2.12
N ALA A 96 -18.09 -13.52 -2.07
CA ALA A 96 -19.33 -14.27 -2.28
C ALA A 96 -20.42 -13.88 -1.26
N TYR A 97 -20.05 -13.77 0.02
CA TYR A 97 -20.94 -13.32 1.09
C TYR A 97 -21.61 -11.98 0.76
N LEU A 98 -20.85 -10.97 0.32
CA LEU A 98 -21.41 -9.66 -0.07
C LEU A 98 -22.34 -9.74 -1.29
N VAL A 99 -21.97 -10.53 -2.30
CA VAL A 99 -22.78 -10.72 -3.50
C VAL A 99 -24.12 -11.35 -3.17
N ASP A 100 -24.15 -12.36 -2.31
CA ASP A 100 -25.39 -13.05 -1.92
C ASP A 100 -26.37 -12.12 -1.22
N PHE A 101 -25.90 -11.23 -0.35
CA PHE A 101 -26.75 -10.22 0.29
C PHE A 101 -27.17 -9.09 -0.66
N SER A 102 -26.33 -8.70 -1.62
CA SER A 102 -26.66 -7.66 -2.60
C SER A 102 -27.80 -8.10 -3.54
N ARG A 103 -27.87 -9.40 -3.86
CA ARG A 103 -28.96 -10.00 -4.65
C ARG A 103 -30.28 -10.02 -3.88
N GLN A 104 -30.23 -10.27 -2.57
CA GLN A 104 -31.41 -10.25 -1.71
C GLN A 104 -31.99 -8.84 -1.61
N ALA A 105 -31.16 -7.82 -1.45
CA ALA A 105 -31.59 -6.43 -1.36
C ALA A 105 -32.18 -5.85 -2.67
N SER A 106 -32.01 -6.53 -3.81
CA SER A 106 -32.59 -6.13 -5.10
C SER A 106 -33.93 -6.82 -5.39
N SER A 107 -34.40 -7.66 -4.47
CA SER A 107 -35.62 -8.49 -4.59
C SER A 107 -36.78 -8.02 -3.69
N ASP A 108 -36.53 -6.99 -2.86
CA ASP A 108 -37.48 -6.28 -2.00
C ASP A 108 -37.72 -4.86 -2.55
#